data_AF-A0A2X1AZX5-F1
#
_entry.id   AF-A0A2X1AZX5-F1
#
_cell.length_a   1.000
_cell.length_b   1.000
_cell.length_c   1.000
_cell.angle_alpha   90.00
_cell.angle_beta   90.00
_cell.angle_gamma   90.00
#
_symmetry.space_group_name_H-M   'P 1'
#
loop_
_entity.id
_entity.type
_entity.pdbx_description
1 polymer ?
#
loop_
_entity_poly.entity_id
_entity_poly.type
_entity_poly.pdbx_seq_one_letter_code
_entity_poly.pdbx_strand_id
1 'polypeptide(L)'
;MRNRAKRRLREAARLLTPLHGRAGCDYVFIARMGTADRDWDRLLDDVKSALTRLATPRTASDMGDRAVSTARAAPDPRPADQDR
;
A
#
# COMPACT_ATOMS: atom_id res chain seq x y z
N MET A 1 12.98 -1.88 -16.39
CA MET A 1 12.20 -1.46 -15.20
C MET A 1 10.73 -1.91 -15.23
N ARG A 2 9.92 -1.56 -16.23
CA ARG A 2 8.46 -1.89 -16.28
C ARG A 2 8.13 -3.38 -16.13
N ASN A 3 8.92 -4.27 -16.75
CA ASN A 3 8.71 -5.73 -16.64
C ASN A 3 9.00 -6.27 -15.24
N ARG A 4 9.91 -5.63 -14.48
CA ARG A 4 10.25 -5.99 -13.09
C ARG A 4 9.08 -5.69 -12.16
N ALA A 5 8.49 -4.49 -12.25
CA ALA A 5 7.31 -4.11 -11.45
C ALA A 5 6.12 -5.04 -11.71
N LYS A 6 5.83 -5.35 -12.98
CA LYS A 6 4.75 -6.28 -13.35
C LYS A 6 4.95 -7.67 -12.77
N ARG A 7 6.19 -8.20 -12.82
CA ARG A 7 6.53 -9.51 -12.24
C ARG A 7 6.37 -9.51 -10.71
N ARG A 8 6.93 -8.51 -10.03
CA ARG A 8 6.84 -8.34 -8.57
C ARG A 8 5.38 -8.27 -8.10
N LEU A 9 4.56 -7.42 -8.72
CA LEU A 9 3.14 -7.31 -8.36
C LEU A 9 2.37 -8.61 -8.58
N ARG A 10 2.64 -9.32 -9.67
CA ARG A 10 1.97 -10.60 -9.94
C ARG A 10 2.33 -11.65 -8.90
N GLU A 11 3.58 -11.68 -8.46
CA GLU A 11 4.04 -12.59 -7.42
C GLU A 11 3.44 -12.24 -6.05
N ALA A 12 3.41 -10.94 -5.68
CA ALA A 12 2.80 -10.47 -4.44
C ALA A 12 1.29 -10.80 -4.41
N ALA A 13 0.59 -10.55 -5.52
CA ALA A 13 -0.82 -10.91 -5.67
C ALA A 13 -1.03 -12.42 -5.55
N ARG A 14 -0.18 -13.25 -6.17
CA ARG A 14 -0.30 -14.71 -6.07
C ARG A 14 -0.17 -15.22 -4.64
N LEU A 15 0.70 -14.61 -3.84
CA LEU A 15 0.90 -15.00 -2.44
C LEU A 15 -0.23 -14.51 -1.54
N LEU A 16 -0.72 -13.28 -1.75
CA LEU A 16 -1.61 -12.62 -0.79
C LEU A 16 -3.10 -12.70 -1.14
N THR A 17 -3.46 -12.78 -2.42
CA THR A 17 -4.86 -12.85 -2.85
C THR A 17 -5.58 -14.08 -2.28
N PRO A 18 -5.00 -15.30 -2.24
CA PRO A 18 -5.68 -16.45 -1.63
C PRO A 18 -5.87 -16.33 -0.12
N LEU A 19 -5.02 -15.54 0.55
CA LEU A 19 -5.00 -15.41 2.00
C LEU A 19 -5.90 -14.27 2.51
N HIS A 20 -5.94 -13.15 1.78
CA HIS A 20 -6.60 -11.92 2.22
C HIS A 20 -7.69 -11.43 1.25
N GLY A 21 -7.78 -12.04 0.07
CA GLY A 21 -8.81 -11.72 -0.92
C GLY A 21 -10.16 -12.33 -0.55
N ARG A 22 -11.24 -11.66 -0.96
CA ARG A 22 -12.60 -12.17 -0.84
C ARG A 22 -12.96 -13.00 -2.07
N ALA A 23 -13.55 -14.17 -1.86
CA ALA A 23 -14.05 -15.00 -2.96
C ALA A 23 -15.12 -14.25 -3.77
N GLY A 24 -15.13 -14.46 -5.09
CA GLY A 24 -16.08 -13.81 -6.01
C GLY A 24 -15.77 -12.34 -6.32
N CYS A 25 -14.55 -11.87 -6.04
CA CYS A 25 -14.11 -10.51 -6.37
C CYS A 25 -12.90 -10.51 -7.30
N ASP A 26 -12.93 -9.66 -8.32
CA ASP A 26 -11.81 -9.44 -9.23
C ASP A 26 -10.95 -8.27 -8.76
N TYR A 27 -9.67 -8.54 -8.47
CA TYR A 27 -8.71 -7.54 -8.03
C TYR A 27 -7.78 -7.13 -9.17
N VAL A 28 -7.66 -5.81 -9.41
CA VAL A 28 -6.74 -5.25 -10.41
C VAL A 28 -5.62 -4.48 -9.71
N PHE A 29 -4.38 -4.93 -9.92
CA PHE A 29 -3.18 -4.26 -9.38
C PHE A 29 -2.55 -3.35 -10.44
N ILE A 30 -2.36 -2.08 -10.10
CA ILE A 30 -1.76 -1.07 -10.98
C ILE A 30 -0.41 -0.66 -10.39
N ALA A 31 0.67 -0.93 -11.14
CA ALA A 31 2.00 -0.44 -10.76
C ALA A 31 2.03 1.09 -10.79
N ARG A 32 2.49 1.70 -9.71
CA ARG A 32 2.78 3.13 -9.61
C ARG A 32 4.29 3.36 -9.77
N MET A 33 4.68 4.62 -9.97
CA MET A 33 6.10 5.00 -9.96
C MET A 33 6.78 4.51 -8.67
N GLY A 34 7.98 3.95 -8.78
CA GLY A 34 8.73 3.38 -7.65
C GLY A 34 8.37 1.93 -7.26
N THR A 35 7.33 1.32 -7.84
CA THR A 35 6.95 -0.08 -7.52
C THR A 35 8.07 -1.09 -7.87
N ALA A 36 8.89 -0.78 -8.87
CA ALA A 36 9.99 -1.65 -9.30
C ALA A 36 11.14 -1.73 -8.28
N ASP A 37 11.35 -0.65 -7.54
CA ASP A 37 12.51 -0.40 -6.69
C ASP A 37 12.17 -0.45 -5.20
N ARG A 38 10.87 -0.45 -4.85
CA ARG A 38 10.39 -0.61 -3.47
C ARG A 38 10.79 -1.99 -2.92
N ASP A 39 11.18 -1.99 -1.65
CA ASP A 39 11.50 -3.21 -0.91
C ASP A 39 10.37 -4.21 -0.98
N TRP A 40 10.74 -5.49 -1.07
CA TRP A 40 9.79 -6.56 -1.32
C TRP A 40 8.79 -6.71 -0.17
N ASP A 41 9.27 -6.70 1.07
CA ASP A 41 8.43 -6.84 2.25
C ASP A 41 7.45 -5.68 2.38
N ARG A 42 7.90 -4.46 2.08
CA ARG A 42 7.04 -3.27 2.05
C ARG A 42 5.98 -3.35 0.96
N LEU A 43 6.31 -3.90 -0.20
CA LEU A 43 5.34 -4.14 -1.26
C LEU A 43 4.30 -5.20 -0.86
N LEU A 44 4.70 -6.24 -0.14
CA LEU A 44 3.77 -7.24 0.41
C LEU A 44 2.84 -6.62 1.45
N ASP A 45 3.35 -5.78 2.36
CA ASP A 45 2.54 -5.06 3.35
C ASP A 45 1.52 -4.13 2.71
N ASP A 46 1.92 -3.41 1.66
CA ASP A 46 1.04 -2.52 0.90
C ASP A 46 -0.10 -3.32 0.22
N VAL A 47 0.23 -4.45 -0.43
CA VAL A 47 -0.76 -5.33 -1.09
C VAL A 47 -1.70 -5.96 -0.06
N LYS A 48 -1.17 -6.44 1.07
CA LYS A 48 -1.95 -7.03 2.17
C LYS A 48 -2.92 -6.01 2.76
N SER A 49 -2.44 -4.80 3.03
CA SER A 49 -3.26 -3.71 3.57
C SER A 49 -4.39 -3.34 2.60
N ALA A 50 -4.09 -3.24 1.31
CA ALA A 50 -5.09 -2.97 0.28
C ALA A 50 -6.16 -4.09 0.19
N LEU A 51 -5.73 -5.36 0.15
CA LEU A 51 -6.66 -6.49 0.09
C LEU A 51 -7.56 -6.55 1.33
N THR A 52 -7.00 -6.40 2.52
CA THR A 52 -7.75 -6.44 3.79
C THR A 52 -8.79 -5.31 3.86
N ARG A 53 -8.40 -4.10 3.42
CA ARG A 53 -9.29 -2.93 3.39
C ARG A 53 -10.41 -3.06 2.37
N LEU A 54 -10.19 -3.77 1.25
CA LEU A 54 -11.21 -4.01 0.22
C LEU A 54 -12.08 -5.25 0.51
N ALA A 55 -11.54 -6.23 1.23
CA ALA A 55 -12.29 -7.42 1.64
C ALA A 55 -13.35 -7.08 2.68
N THR A 56 -13.08 -6.09 3.54
CA THR A 56 -14.02 -5.60 4.56
C THR A 56 -15.09 -4.71 3.90
N PRO A 57 -16.40 -5.02 4.05
CA PRO A 57 -17.46 -4.14 3.61
C PRO A 57 -17.31 -2.77 4.26
N ARG A 58 -17.23 -1.72 3.45
CA ARG A 58 -17.12 -0.35 3.94
C ARG A 58 -18.40 0.00 4.71
N THR A 59 -18.32 0.02 6.03
CA THR A 59 -19.34 0.65 6.87
C THR A 59 -19.26 2.16 6.70
N ALA A 60 -20.37 2.89 6.84
CA ALA A 60 -20.45 4.34 6.59
C ALA A 60 -19.39 5.16 7.36
N SER A 61 -18.83 4.61 8.44
CA SER A 61 -17.78 5.21 9.28
C SER A 61 -16.39 5.31 8.62
N ASP A 62 -16.10 4.54 7.55
CA ASP A 62 -14.78 4.56 6.88
C ASP A 62 -14.53 5.84 6.04
N MET A 63 -15.54 6.71 5.88
CA MET A 63 -15.34 8.03 5.27
C MET A 63 -14.52 8.99 6.15
N GLY A 64 -14.49 8.79 7.48
CA GLY A 64 -13.74 9.64 8.42
C GLY A 64 -12.25 9.29 8.56
N ASP A 65 -11.87 8.05 8.27
CA ASP A 65 -10.52 7.52 8.54
C ASP A 65 -9.45 8.05 7.55
N ARG A 66 -9.88 8.50 6.36
CA ARG A 66 -8.97 9.08 5.34
C ARG A 66 -8.35 10.42 5.80
N ALA A 67 -9.00 11.14 6.72
CA ALA A 67 -8.49 12.40 7.25
C ALA A 67 -7.35 12.20 8.28
N VAL A 68 -7.34 11.07 9.01
CA VAL A 68 -6.31 10.77 10.03
C VAL A 68 -5.01 10.28 9.39
N SER A 69 -5.10 9.54 8.29
CA SER A 69 -3.92 8.94 7.64
C SER A 69 -2.96 9.99 7.04
N THR A 70 -3.49 11.14 6.59
CA THR A 70 -2.66 12.28 6.14
C THR A 70 -1.95 13.01 7.28
N ALA A 71 -2.39 12.87 8.53
CA ALA A 71 -1.78 13.55 9.68
C ALA A 71 -0.59 12.80 10.28
N ARG A 72 -0.42 11.49 10.00
CA ARG A 72 0.64 10.66 10.58
C ARG A 72 1.97 10.70 9.81
N ALA A 73 2.03 11.47 8.72
CA ALA A 73 3.23 11.66 7.89
C ALA A 73 3.75 13.11 7.96
N ALA A 74 3.75 13.72 9.15
CA ALA A 74 4.57 14.90 9.39
C ALA A 74 6.03 14.44 9.56
N PRO A 75 6.99 14.99 8.79
CA PRO A 75 8.39 14.65 8.94
C PRO A 75 8.96 15.29 10.21
N ASP A 76 9.88 14.56 10.82
CA ASP A 76 10.79 14.98 11.89
C ASP A 76 11.36 16.41 11.61
N PRO A 77 11.16 17.40 12.49
CA PRO A 77 11.75 18.71 12.32
C PRO A 77 13.27 18.59 12.52
N ARG A 78 14.03 18.65 11.42
CA ARG A 78 15.49 18.77 11.50
C ARG A 78 15.84 19.97 12.39
N PRO A 79 16.72 19.83 13.40
CA PRO A 79 17.19 20.98 14.15
C PRO A 79 18.01 21.88 13.21
N ALA A 80 17.53 23.10 13.04
CA ALA A 80 18.30 24.19 12.45
C ALA A 80 19.35 24.59 13.47
N ASP A 81 20.59 24.17 13.25
CA ASP A 81 21.75 24.83 13.85
C ASP A 81 22.31 25.79 12.79
N GLN A 82 21.75 27.00 12.78
CA GLN A 82 22.38 28.20 12.26
C GLN A 82 22.91 28.94 13.48
N ASP A 83 24.22 28.92 13.68
CA ASP A 83 24.88 29.99 14.41
C ASP A 83 26.27 30.27 13.82
N ARG A 84 26.35 31.45 13.19
CA ARG A 84 27.47 32.39 13.12
C ARG A 84 28.64 32.17 12.15
#